data_AF-A0A2H0MR33-F1
#
_entry.id   AF-A0A2H0MR33-F1
#
_cell.length_a   1.000
_cell.length_b   1.000
_cell.length_c   1.000
_cell.angle_alpha   90.00
_cell.angle_beta   90.00
_cell.angle_gamma   90.00
#
_symmetry.space_group_name_H-M   'P 1'
#
loop_
_entity.id
_entity.type
_entity.pdbx_description
1 polymer ?
#
loop_
_entity_poly.entity_id
_entity_poly.type
_entity_poly.pdbx_seq_one_letter_code
_entity_poly.pdbx_strand_id
1 'polypeptide(L)'
;MNESVIQELNLKKYRQAGIGFFILNLIYFGLAVAFLPPMGLGGSIYIGLAVCILFLGWMSWLIAGGRRKLTLICAVIFALRFFVSVRQMMVGEAFLVVPYLLPCLILTFYMLGRAVWDWP
;
A
#
# COMPACT_ATOMS: atom_id res chain seq x y z
N MET A 1 -12.47 6.62 -31.44
CA MET A 1 -12.50 5.96 -30.12
C MET A 1 -13.17 6.92 -29.15
N ASN A 2 -14.31 6.55 -28.55
CA ASN A 2 -15.19 7.47 -27.83
C ASN A 2 -14.57 7.93 -26.50
N GLU A 3 -14.70 9.21 -26.14
CA GLU A 3 -14.17 9.78 -24.89
C GLU A 3 -14.71 9.07 -23.63
N SER A 4 -15.94 8.56 -23.69
CA SER A 4 -16.56 7.76 -22.62
C SER A 4 -15.83 6.45 -22.33
N VAL A 5 -15.31 5.79 -23.38
CA VAL A 5 -14.56 4.52 -23.26
C VAL A 5 -13.21 4.76 -22.60
N ILE A 6 -12.57 5.90 -22.90
CA ILE A 6 -11.30 6.31 -22.29
C ILE A 6 -11.49 6.60 -20.79
N GLN A 7 -12.59 7.24 -20.41
CA GLN A 7 -12.92 7.46 -19.00
C GLN A 7 -13.15 6.15 -18.24
N GLU A 8 -13.92 5.20 -18.80
CA GLU A 8 -14.14 3.89 -18.17
C GLU A 8 -12.84 3.10 -17.99
N LEU A 9 -11.97 3.09 -19.01
CA LEU A 9 -10.68 2.41 -18.94
C LEU A 9 -9.79 3.00 -17.83
N ASN A 10 -9.76 4.33 -17.71
CA ASN A 10 -9.03 4.99 -16.64
C ASN A 10 -9.61 4.64 -15.26
N LEU A 11 -10.93 4.69 -15.09
CA LEU A 11 -11.60 4.30 -13.85
C LEU A 11 -11.30 2.85 -13.44
N LYS A 12 -11.29 1.92 -14.39
CA LYS A 12 -10.91 0.52 -14.13
C LYS A 12 -9.46 0.39 -13.65
N LYS A 13 -8.52 1.14 -14.23
CA LYS A 13 -7.11 1.17 -13.77
C LYS A 13 -7.00 1.67 -12.33
N TYR A 14 -7.66 2.78 -12.00
CA TYR A 14 -7.68 3.32 -10.63
C TYR A 14 -8.32 2.35 -9.63
N ARG A 15 -9.40 1.68 -10.02
CA ARG A 15 -10.05 0.66 -9.19
C ARG A 15 -9.15 -0.56 -8.96
N GLN A 16 -8.45 -1.02 -10.00
CA GLN A 16 -7.48 -2.13 -9.88
C GLN A 16 -6.31 -1.76 -8.97
N ALA A 17 -5.78 -0.53 -9.09
CA ALA A 17 -4.72 -0.04 -8.21
C ALA A 17 -5.20 0.09 -6.75
N GLY A 18 -6.43 0.57 -6.53
CA GLY A 18 -7.03 0.63 -5.19
C GLY A 18 -7.19 -0.74 -4.55
N ILE A 19 -7.74 -1.72 -5.27
CA ILE A 19 -7.90 -3.09 -4.78
C ILE A 19 -6.53 -3.73 -4.49
N GLY A 20 -5.58 -3.58 -5.42
CA GLY A 20 -4.23 -4.09 -5.26
C GLY A 20 -3.50 -3.49 -4.05
N PHE A 21 -3.61 -2.17 -3.88
CA PHE A 21 -3.10 -1.46 -2.70
C PHE A 21 -3.67 -2.04 -1.39
N PHE A 22 -4.97 -2.33 -1.35
CA PHE A 22 -5.61 -2.88 -0.16
C PHE A 22 -5.14 -4.30 0.15
N ILE A 23 -5.13 -5.20 -0.86
CA ILE A 23 -4.71 -6.59 -0.69
C ILE A 23 -3.24 -6.66 -0.25
N LEU A 24 -2.37 -5.91 -0.89
CA LEU A 24 -0.94 -5.89 -0.56
C LEU A 24 -0.71 -5.35 0.86
N ASN A 25 -1.39 -4.27 1.25
CA ASN A 25 -1.32 -3.79 2.62
C ASN A 25 -1.88 -4.79 3.64
N LEU A 26 -2.89 -5.58 3.27
CA LEU A 26 -3.44 -6.62 4.14
C LEU A 26 -2.43 -7.76 4.36
N ILE A 27 -1.74 -8.19 3.29
CA ILE A 27 -0.65 -9.18 3.35
C ILE A 27 0.52 -8.64 4.18
N TYR A 28 0.92 -7.38 3.94
CA TYR A 28 1.92 -6.67 4.73
C TYR A 28 1.55 -6.72 6.22
N PHE A 29 0.29 -6.46 6.54
CA PHE A 29 -0.19 -6.45 7.91
C PHE A 29 -0.16 -7.84 8.55
N GLY A 30 -0.61 -8.87 7.82
CA GLY A 30 -0.55 -10.26 8.27
C GLY A 30 0.89 -10.72 8.58
N LEU A 31 1.84 -10.36 7.71
CA LEU A 31 3.26 -10.64 7.93
C LEU A 31 3.82 -9.87 9.12
N ALA A 32 3.45 -8.60 9.27
CA ALA A 32 3.87 -7.80 10.42
C ALA A 32 3.41 -8.45 11.73
N VAL A 33 2.13 -8.85 11.84
CA VAL A 33 1.59 -9.52 13.04
C VAL A 33 2.26 -10.87 13.31
N ALA A 34 2.56 -11.65 12.27
CA ALA A 34 3.16 -12.97 12.42
C ALA A 34 4.59 -12.94 12.97
N PHE A 35 5.34 -11.88 12.68
CA PHE A 35 6.75 -11.76 13.07
C PHE A 35 7.01 -10.75 14.20
N LEU A 36 6.08 -9.83 14.46
CA LEU A 36 6.17 -8.97 15.64
C LEU A 36 6.04 -9.86 16.88
N PRO A 37 6.97 -9.79 17.85
CA PRO A 37 6.78 -10.50 19.12
C PRO A 37 5.46 -10.04 19.74
N PRO A 38 4.75 -10.90 20.48
CA PRO A 38 3.54 -10.51 21.20
C PRO A 38 3.93 -9.43 22.21
N MET A 39 3.89 -8.18 21.77
CA MET A 39 4.00 -7.03 22.63
C MET A 39 2.84 -7.20 23.60
N GLY A 40 3.12 -7.29 24.91
CA GLY A 40 2.11 -7.50 25.96
C GLY A 40 1.07 -6.38 26.10
N LEU A 41 0.84 -5.64 25.02
CA LEU A 41 -0.23 -4.69 24.80
C LEU A 41 -1.50 -5.52 24.64
N GLY A 42 -2.37 -5.49 25.65
CA GLY A 42 -3.68 -6.13 25.65
C GLY A 42 -4.59 -5.66 24.49
N GLY A 43 -5.90 -5.89 24.59
CA GLY A 43 -6.88 -5.77 23.50
C GLY A 43 -6.83 -4.50 22.61
N SER A 44 -6.14 -3.45 23.04
CA SER A 44 -5.71 -2.27 22.29
C SER A 44 -5.03 -2.57 20.93
N ILE A 45 -4.29 -3.68 20.79
CA ILE A 45 -3.69 -4.06 19.48
C ILE A 45 -4.76 -4.24 18.42
N TYR A 46 -5.86 -4.92 18.75
CA TYR A 46 -6.95 -5.19 17.81
C TYR A 46 -7.66 -3.90 17.38
N ILE A 47 -7.74 -2.90 18.26
CA ILE A 47 -8.30 -1.59 17.95
C ILE A 47 -7.38 -0.84 16.98
N GLY A 48 -6.06 -0.81 17.25
CA GLY A 48 -5.10 -0.20 16.33
C GLY A 48 -5.08 -0.89 14.95
N LEU A 49 -5.21 -2.21 14.96
CA LEU A 49 -5.40 -3.06 13.77
C LEU A 49 -6.64 -2.65 12.97
N ALA A 50 -7.79 -2.57 13.64
CA ALA A 50 -9.06 -2.21 13.02
C ALA A 50 -9.01 -0.80 12.42
N VAL A 51 -8.45 0.17 13.14
CA VAL A 51 -8.27 1.56 12.65
C VAL A 51 -7.36 1.58 11.42
N CYS A 52 -6.26 0.83 11.43
CA CYS A 52 -5.35 0.73 10.28
C CYS A 52 -6.04 0.11 9.06
N ILE A 53 -6.81 -0.97 9.23
CA ILE A 53 -7.56 -1.62 8.14
C ILE A 53 -8.62 -0.66 7.58
N LEU A 54 -9.36 0.04 8.45
CA LEU A 54 -10.36 1.04 8.04
C LEU A 54 -9.71 2.20 7.28
N PHE A 55 -8.57 2.71 7.75
CA PHE A 55 -7.83 3.78 7.09
C PHE A 55 -7.30 3.34 5.71
N LEU A 56 -6.79 2.12 5.59
CA LEU A 56 -6.36 1.54 4.32
C LEU A 56 -7.52 1.33 3.35
N GLY A 57 -8.67 0.85 3.86
CA GLY A 57 -9.90 0.71 3.08
C GLY A 57 -10.41 2.06 2.58
N TRP A 58 -10.41 3.08 3.44
CA TRP A 58 -10.78 4.44 3.07
C TRP A 58 -9.85 5.01 1.98
N MET A 59 -8.53 4.85 2.14
CA MET A 59 -7.55 5.25 1.13
C MET A 59 -7.72 4.51 -0.20
N SER A 60 -7.95 3.19 -0.15
CA SER A 60 -8.23 2.35 -1.32
C SER A 60 -9.48 2.83 -2.07
N TRP A 61 -10.55 3.15 -1.34
CA TRP A 61 -11.78 3.68 -1.90
C TRP A 61 -11.59 5.05 -2.56
N LEU A 62 -10.80 5.94 -1.94
CA LEU A 62 -10.44 7.23 -2.52
C LEU A 62 -9.58 7.09 -3.80
N ILE A 63 -8.68 6.11 -3.85
CA ILE A 63 -7.89 5.80 -5.05
C ILE A 63 -8.81 5.25 -6.15
N ALA A 64 -9.73 4.35 -5.81
CA ALA A 64 -10.70 3.78 -6.75
C ALA A 64 -11.65 4.84 -7.34
N GLY A 65 -11.86 5.96 -6.64
CA GLY A 65 -12.60 7.13 -7.13
C GLY A 65 -11.86 7.98 -8.17
N GLY A 66 -10.69 7.55 -8.68
CA GLY A 66 -9.97 8.25 -9.76
C GLY A 66 -9.21 9.50 -9.33
N ARG A 67 -9.01 9.72 -8.02
CA ARG A 67 -8.35 10.92 -7.50
C ARG A 67 -6.82 10.84 -7.62
N ARG A 68 -6.29 11.18 -8.80
CA ARG A 68 -4.85 11.16 -9.14
C ARG A 68 -3.94 11.80 -8.09
N LYS A 69 -4.32 12.95 -7.50
CA LYS A 69 -3.52 13.63 -6.45
C LYS A 69 -3.32 12.77 -5.20
N LEU A 70 -4.35 12.06 -4.75
CA LEU A 70 -4.28 11.18 -3.57
C LEU A 70 -3.44 9.95 -3.86
N THR A 71 -3.60 9.36 -5.05
CA THR A 71 -2.78 8.23 -5.50
C THR A 71 -1.30 8.61 -5.57
N LEU A 72 -0.98 9.83 -6.03
CA LEU A 72 0.39 10.35 -6.07
C LEU A 72 0.96 10.56 -4.66
N ILE A 73 0.21 11.17 -3.73
CA ILE A 73 0.64 11.32 -2.34
C ILE A 73 0.90 9.94 -1.70
N CYS A 74 0.01 8.98 -1.91
CA CYS A 74 0.21 7.60 -1.43
C CYS A 74 1.47 6.98 -2.05
N ALA A 75 1.70 7.17 -3.36
CA ALA A 75 2.89 6.66 -4.03
C ALA A 75 4.18 7.23 -3.42
N VAL A 76 4.21 8.53 -3.13
CA VAL A 76 5.36 9.20 -2.51
C VAL A 76 5.61 8.68 -1.09
N ILE A 77 4.56 8.52 -0.28
CA ILE A 77 4.68 7.98 1.08
C ILE A 77 5.22 6.54 1.04
N PHE A 78 4.71 5.71 0.13
CA PHE A 78 5.18 4.32 -0.03
C PHE A 78 6.60 4.23 -0.59
N ALA A 79 6.98 5.11 -1.52
CA ALA A 79 8.35 5.22 -2.01
C ALA A 79 9.31 5.60 -0.88
N LEU A 80 8.95 6.61 -0.07
CA LEU A 80 9.75 7.00 1.09
C LEU A 80 9.89 5.83 2.08
N ARG A 81 8.79 5.12 2.35
CA ARG A 81 8.80 3.94 3.23
C ARG A 81 9.69 2.83 2.68
N PHE A 82 9.71 2.62 1.36
CA PHE A 82 10.62 1.70 0.70
C PHE A 82 12.07 2.11 0.89
N PHE A 83 12.43 3.38 0.63
CA PHE A 83 13.79 3.88 0.84
C PHE A 83 14.26 3.74 2.29
N VAL A 84 13.39 4.03 3.26
CA VAL A 84 13.69 3.84 4.68
C VAL A 84 13.93 2.35 4.99
N SER A 85 13.10 1.45 4.44
CA SER A 85 13.23 0.00 4.64
C SER A 85 14.54 -0.53 4.03
N VAL A 86 14.87 -0.12 2.81
CA VAL A 86 16.13 -0.47 2.13
C VAL A 86 17.34 0.05 2.92
N ARG A 87 17.27 1.28 3.42
CA ARG A 87 18.34 1.86 4.25
C ARG A 87 18.56 1.06 5.52
N GLN A 88 17.48 0.61 6.18
CA GLN A 88 17.55 -0.24 7.37
C GLN A 88 18.21 -1.60 7.07
N MET A 89 17.93 -2.19 5.90
CA MET A 89 18.63 -3.42 5.46
C MET A 89 20.13 -3.20 5.25
N MET A 90 20.52 -2.07 4.64
CA MET A 90 21.94 -1.77 4.39
C MET A 90 22.73 -1.49 5.68
N VAL A 91 22.08 -0.94 6.71
CA VAL A 91 22.72 -0.62 8.00
C VAL A 91 22.79 -1.83 8.94
N GLY A 92 22.14 -2.95 8.59
CA GLY A 92 22.16 -4.19 9.40
C GLY A 92 21.20 -4.19 10.60
N GLU A 93 20.46 -3.09 10.80
CA GLU A 93 19.43 -2.92 11.84
C GLU A 93 18.03 -3.37 11.37
N ALA A 94 17.94 -4.08 10.25
CA ALA A 94 16.67 -4.51 9.71
C ALA A 94 15.97 -5.54 10.61
N PHE A 95 14.75 -5.20 11.04
CA PHE A 95 13.81 -6.18 11.57
C PHE A 95 13.71 -7.37 10.60
N LEU A 96 13.67 -8.61 11.13
CA LEU A 96 13.53 -9.87 10.37
C LEU A 96 12.40 -9.87 9.33
N VAL A 97 11.44 -8.97 9.50
CA VAL A 97 10.25 -8.69 8.69
C VAL A 97 10.53 -7.92 7.39
N VAL A 98 11.52 -7.04 7.40
CA VAL A 98 11.80 -6.10 6.30
C VAL A 98 12.01 -6.78 4.93
N PRO A 99 12.73 -7.92 4.81
CA PRO A 99 12.91 -8.61 3.54
C PRO A 99 11.60 -9.10 2.91
N TYR A 100 10.64 -9.52 3.74
CA TYR A 100 9.34 -10.02 3.30
C TYR A 100 8.36 -8.89 2.93
N LEU A 101 8.53 -7.73 3.56
CA LEU A 101 7.71 -6.54 3.31
C LEU A 101 8.14 -5.74 2.09
N LEU A 102 9.44 -5.77 1.76
CA LEU A 102 10.01 -5.05 0.62
C LEU A 102 9.31 -5.35 -0.72
N PRO A 103 9.13 -6.61 -1.15
CA PRO A 103 8.46 -6.92 -2.41
C PRO A 103 7.00 -6.45 -2.40
N CYS A 104 6.34 -6.48 -1.24
CA CYS A 104 4.98 -5.97 -1.09
C CYS A 104 4.91 -4.45 -1.27
N LEU A 105 5.88 -3.72 -0.71
CA LEU A 105 6.02 -2.26 -0.89
C LEU A 105 6.31 -1.89 -2.35
N ILE A 106 7.19 -2.63 -3.02
CA ILE A 106 7.51 -2.42 -4.45
C ILE A 106 6.26 -2.66 -5.31
N LEU A 107 5.54 -3.76 -5.09
CA LEU A 107 4.30 -4.06 -5.82
C LEU A 107 3.24 -2.98 -5.60
N THR A 108 3.10 -2.50 -4.37
CA THR A 108 2.15 -1.44 -4.02
C THR A 108 2.51 -0.14 -4.73
N PHE A 109 3.79 0.23 -4.71
CA PHE A 109 4.30 1.40 -5.41
C PHE A 109 4.12 1.27 -6.93
N TYR A 110 4.40 0.11 -7.51
CA TYR A 110 4.20 -0.16 -8.93
C TYR A 110 2.72 -0.05 -9.32
N MET A 111 1.79 -0.59 -8.53
CA MET A 111 0.35 -0.45 -8.79
C MET A 111 -0.14 1.01 -8.71
N LEU A 112 0.36 1.77 -7.74
CA LEU A 112 0.06 3.20 -7.63
C LEU A 112 0.69 4.00 -8.80
N GLY A 113 1.92 3.69 -9.17
CA GLY A 113 2.62 4.26 -10.32
C GLY A 113 1.91 3.97 -11.63
N ARG A 114 1.41 2.74 -11.81
CA ARG A 114 0.58 2.35 -12.96
C ARG A 114 -0.67 3.20 -13.10
N ALA A 115 -1.33 3.52 -11.98
CA ALA A 115 -2.53 4.37 -12.00
C ALA A 115 -2.24 5.85 -12.23
N VAL A 116 -1.08 6.37 -11.82
CA VAL A 116 -0.76 7.82 -11.90
C VAL A 116 0.04 8.19 -13.14
N TRP A 117 0.96 7.32 -13.55
CA TRP A 117 1.94 7.52 -14.62
C TRP A 117 1.73 6.61 -15.84
N ASP A 118 0.66 5.79 -15.84
CA ASP A 118 0.34 4.88 -16.95
C ASP A 118 1.54 3.98 -17.35
N TRP A 119 2.27 3.47 -16.34
CA TRP A 119 3.31 2.49 -16.57
C TRP A 119 2.77 1.22 -17.26
N PRO A 120 3.55 0.56 -18.14
CA PRO A 120 3.13 -0.68 -18.81
C PRO A 120 2.81 -1.78 -17.80
#